data_AF-A0A1M6WBS1-F1
#
_entry.id   AF-A0A1M6WBS1-F1
#
_cell.length_a   1.000
_cell.length_b   1.000
_cell.length_c   1.000
_cell.angle_alpha   90.00
_cell.angle_beta   90.00
_cell.angle_gamma   90.00
#
_symmetry.space_group_name_H-M   'P 1'
#
loop_
_entity.id
_entity.type
_entity.pdbx_description
1 polymer ?
#
loop_
_entity_poly.entity_id
_entity_poly.type
_entity_poly.pdbx_seq_one_letter_code
_entity_poly.pdbx_strand_id
1 'polypeptide(L)'
;MKDFDHSKFKNYCAFPEDDLVEDDEGKYHLKKNAYKKYSKPHKAEESPKGTVVKKTTEQKMVVAKNKDDLRKKILAAIKQNGANCDLNFIDVSKITDMSDLFSDEDLSQFTGDISQWDVSNVTNMSRIFQDSQFNGDISRWDVSKVINMVMMFRNSDFNGDISKWNVSNVEAMSEMFASSKFQGNLDKWNVPKGVDMSDMFEESPLEKKPPKWYKKK
;
A
#
# COMPACT_ATOMS: atom_id res chain seq x y z
N MET A 1 -30.76 16.73 24.37
CA MET A 1 -29.74 16.19 23.45
C MET A 1 -28.42 16.21 24.20
N LYS A 2 -27.70 15.09 24.30
CA LYS A 2 -26.32 15.14 24.84
C LYS A 2 -25.38 15.21 23.65
N ASP A 3 -24.61 16.28 23.56
CA ASP A 3 -23.58 16.47 22.56
C ASP A 3 -22.58 15.32 22.64
N PHE A 4 -22.41 14.61 21.52
CA PHE A 4 -21.55 13.44 21.42
C PHE A 4 -20.25 13.83 20.74
N ASP A 5 -19.13 13.51 21.39
CA ASP A 5 -17.80 13.85 20.93
C ASP A 5 -17.40 13.04 19.68
N HIS A 6 -17.47 13.70 18.53
CA HIS A 6 -17.08 13.15 17.23
C HIS A 6 -15.56 12.88 17.11
N SER A 7 -14.73 13.34 18.05
CA SER A 7 -13.27 13.16 17.98
C SER A 7 -12.80 11.71 18.14
N LYS A 8 -13.68 10.80 18.58
CA LYS A 8 -13.38 9.36 18.75
C LYS A 8 -13.47 8.54 17.46
N PHE A 9 -13.92 9.14 16.36
CA PHE A 9 -14.01 8.47 15.05
C PHE A 9 -13.09 9.17 14.04
N LYS A 10 -11.78 8.95 14.16
CA LYS A 10 -10.84 9.26 13.08
C LYS A 10 -10.72 8.02 12.20
N ASN A 11 -10.92 8.21 10.90
CA ASN A 11 -10.90 7.24 9.78
C ASN A 11 -12.30 6.85 9.30
N TYR A 12 -12.89 7.71 8.46
CA TYR A 12 -14.09 7.40 7.71
C TYR A 12 -13.71 6.73 6.39
N CYS A 13 -13.75 5.40 6.36
CA CYS A 13 -14.11 4.67 5.14
C CYS A 13 -15.63 4.76 4.99
N ALA A 14 -16.14 4.98 3.78
CA ALA A 14 -17.56 5.19 3.51
C ALA A 14 -18.44 4.08 4.11
N PHE A 15 -19.39 4.46 4.97
CA PHE A 15 -20.43 3.56 5.42
C PHE A 15 -21.37 3.26 4.24
N PRO A 16 -21.92 2.04 4.10
CA PRO A 16 -22.93 1.76 3.09
C PRO A 16 -24.06 2.79 3.18
N GLU A 17 -24.50 3.38 2.06
CA GLU A 17 -25.56 4.41 2.03
C GLU A 17 -26.82 3.95 2.76
N ASP A 18 -27.13 2.65 2.69
CA ASP A 18 -28.25 2.01 3.38
C ASP A 18 -28.19 2.13 4.91
N ASP A 19 -27.01 2.37 5.50
CA ASP A 19 -26.79 2.54 6.93
C ASP A 19 -26.76 4.03 7.34
N LEU A 20 -26.90 4.97 6.39
CA LEU A 20 -26.93 6.41 6.61
C LEU A 20 -28.37 6.98 6.51
N VAL A 21 -28.59 8.12 7.17
CA VAL A 21 -29.80 8.95 7.15
C VAL A 21 -29.35 10.38 6.98
N GLU A 22 -29.86 11.04 5.95
CA GLU A 22 -29.68 12.47 5.74
C GLU A 22 -30.64 13.23 6.67
N ASP A 23 -30.13 14.25 7.36
CA ASP A 23 -30.96 15.16 8.14
C ASP A 23 -31.56 16.29 7.27
N ASP A 24 -32.44 17.10 7.86
CA ASP A 24 -33.12 18.20 7.18
C ASP A 24 -32.15 19.31 6.69
N GLU A 25 -30.86 19.22 7.05
CA GLU A 25 -29.78 20.13 6.67
C GLU A 25 -28.85 19.53 5.59
N GLY A 26 -29.16 18.34 5.08
CA GLY A 26 -28.39 17.66 4.03
C GLY A 26 -27.15 16.92 4.53
N LYS A 27 -27.07 16.62 5.83
CA LYS A 27 -25.93 15.95 6.46
C LYS A 27 -26.24 14.49 6.77
N TYR A 28 -25.34 13.59 6.38
CA TYR A 28 -25.51 12.15 6.58
C TYR A 28 -25.06 11.70 7.98
N HIS A 29 -25.91 10.92 8.65
CA HIS A 29 -25.70 10.31 9.96
C HIS A 29 -25.99 8.82 9.92
N LEU A 30 -25.29 8.01 10.73
CA LEU A 30 -25.60 6.58 10.83
C LEU A 30 -26.98 6.32 11.46
N LYS A 31 -27.69 5.29 10.98
CA LYS A 31 -28.92 4.78 11.61
C LYS A 31 -28.61 4.27 13.03
N LYS A 32 -29.52 4.48 13.99
CA LYS A 32 -29.38 3.95 15.38
C LYS A 32 -29.07 2.45 15.45
N ASN A 33 -29.60 1.67 14.49
CA ASN A 33 -29.37 0.24 14.40
C ASN A 33 -27.97 -0.08 13.82
N ALA A 34 -27.50 0.74 12.88
CA ALA A 34 -26.14 0.68 12.36
C ALA A 34 -25.11 1.07 13.43
N TYR A 35 -25.40 2.05 14.29
CA TYR A 35 -24.54 2.35 15.45
C TYR A 35 -24.34 1.13 16.34
N LYS A 36 -25.38 0.36 16.69
CA LYS A 36 -25.21 -0.87 17.49
C LYS A 36 -24.41 -1.96 16.76
N LYS A 37 -24.51 -2.02 15.43
CA LYS A 37 -23.76 -2.94 14.56
C LYS A 37 -22.26 -2.64 14.60
N TYR A 38 -21.89 -1.36 14.64
CA TYR A 38 -20.50 -0.90 14.61
C TYR A 38 -19.92 -0.48 15.97
N SER A 39 -20.73 -0.30 17.02
CA SER A 39 -20.30 0.17 18.35
C SER A 39 -19.95 -0.93 19.36
N LYS A 40 -19.54 -2.13 18.92
CA LYS A 40 -19.13 -3.15 19.90
C LYS A 40 -17.92 -2.64 20.70
N PRO A 41 -18.01 -2.58 22.05
CA PRO A 41 -16.90 -2.13 22.87
C PRO A 41 -15.79 -3.19 22.87
N HIS A 42 -14.55 -2.73 22.75
CA HIS A 42 -13.35 -3.50 23.06
C HIS A 42 -13.39 -3.80 24.57
N LYS A 43 -13.85 -5.00 24.96
CA LYS A 43 -13.61 -5.49 26.33
C LYS A 43 -12.16 -5.96 26.40
N ALA A 44 -11.43 -5.43 27.38
CA ALA A 44 -10.26 -6.11 27.92
C ALA A 44 -10.77 -7.37 28.62
N GLU A 45 -10.35 -8.54 28.16
CA GLU A 45 -10.52 -9.80 28.90
C GLU A 45 -9.20 -10.14 29.58
N GLU A 46 -9.23 -10.15 30.91
CA GLU A 46 -8.23 -10.79 31.75
C GLU A 46 -8.19 -12.30 31.44
N SER A 47 -6.99 -12.86 31.55
CA SER A 47 -6.65 -14.22 31.14
C SER A 47 -7.40 -15.31 31.92
N PRO A 48 -7.98 -16.30 31.23
CA PRO A 48 -8.15 -17.64 31.79
C PRO A 48 -6.96 -18.51 31.35
N LYS A 49 -6.23 -19.07 32.31
CA LYS A 49 -5.31 -20.19 32.08
C LYS A 49 -6.09 -21.34 31.44
N GLY A 50 -5.82 -21.65 30.18
CA GLY A 50 -6.45 -22.79 29.50
C GLY A 50 -6.30 -22.74 28.00
N THR A 51 -5.34 -23.52 27.49
CA THR A 51 -5.28 -24.08 26.13
C THR A 51 -5.60 -23.11 24.99
N VAL A 52 -4.56 -22.42 24.48
CA VAL A 52 -4.60 -21.78 23.16
C VAL A 52 -4.69 -22.89 22.10
N VAL A 53 -5.91 -23.24 21.70
CA VAL A 53 -6.13 -23.84 20.39
C VAL A 53 -5.88 -22.72 19.39
N LYS A 54 -4.65 -22.65 18.88
CA LYS A 54 -4.33 -21.87 17.68
C LYS A 54 -5.24 -22.42 16.58
N LYS A 55 -6.32 -21.72 16.25
CA LYS A 55 -6.95 -21.88 14.94
C LYS A 55 -6.04 -21.20 13.93
N THR A 56 -4.92 -21.85 13.64
CA THR A 56 -4.14 -21.61 12.44
C THR A 56 -4.98 -22.18 11.31
N THR A 57 -5.88 -21.38 10.75
CA THR A 57 -6.38 -21.73 9.42
C THR A 57 -5.16 -21.62 8.52
N GLU A 58 -4.64 -22.74 8.03
CA GLU A 58 -3.70 -22.74 6.92
C GLU A 58 -4.40 -21.97 5.78
N GLN A 59 -4.09 -20.68 5.65
CA GLN A 59 -4.50 -19.91 4.48
C GLN A 59 -3.74 -20.55 3.33
N LYS A 60 -4.45 -21.40 2.58
CA LYS A 60 -3.92 -22.08 1.42
C LYS A 60 -3.39 -21.02 0.46
N MET A 61 -2.08 -21.06 0.21
CA MET A 61 -1.43 -20.19 -0.74
C MET A 61 -2.14 -20.27 -2.10
N VAL A 62 -2.48 -19.11 -2.67
CA VAL A 62 -3.09 -19.02 -4.00
C VAL A 62 -2.06 -18.45 -4.98
N VAL A 63 -1.76 -19.21 -6.04
CA VAL A 63 -0.78 -18.79 -7.04
C VAL A 63 -1.42 -17.82 -8.03
N ALA A 64 -0.79 -16.66 -8.22
CA ALA A 64 -1.15 -15.75 -9.30
C ALA A 64 -0.48 -16.18 -10.62
N LYS A 65 -1.28 -16.34 -11.66
CA LYS A 65 -0.79 -16.83 -12.97
C LYS A 65 -0.20 -15.73 -13.85
N ASN A 66 -0.74 -14.52 -13.73
CA ASN A 66 -0.39 -13.32 -14.49
C ASN A 66 -0.92 -12.09 -13.74
N LYS A 67 -0.63 -10.89 -14.27
CA LYS A 67 -1.03 -9.61 -13.67
C LYS A 67 -2.54 -9.49 -13.44
N ASP A 68 -3.36 -9.89 -14.41
CA ASP A 68 -4.82 -9.81 -14.30
C ASP A 68 -5.38 -10.76 -13.23
N ASP A 69 -4.83 -11.97 -13.14
CA ASP A 69 -5.21 -12.93 -12.10
C ASP A 69 -4.78 -12.44 -10.72
N LEU A 70 -3.57 -11.87 -10.59
CA LEU A 70 -3.11 -11.23 -9.36
C LEU A 70 -4.09 -10.13 -8.94
N ARG A 71 -4.39 -9.18 -9.85
CA ARG A 71 -5.33 -8.09 -9.62
C ARG A 71 -6.70 -8.58 -9.14
N LYS A 72 -7.26 -9.60 -9.81
CA LYS A 72 -8.56 -10.18 -9.41
C LYS A 72 -8.52 -10.78 -8.01
N LYS A 73 -7.44 -11.47 -7.63
CA LYS A 73 -7.29 -12.04 -6.28
C LYS A 73 -7.17 -10.95 -5.22
N ILE A 74 -6.41 -9.89 -5.49
CA ILE A 74 -6.27 -8.74 -4.59
C ILE A 74 -7.63 -8.06 -4.39
N LEU A 75 -8.35 -7.75 -5.47
CA LEU A 75 -9.68 -7.15 -5.41
C LEU A 75 -10.66 -8.02 -4.61
N ALA A 76 -10.64 -9.33 -4.81
CA ALA A 76 -11.49 -10.26 -4.04
C ALA A 76 -11.15 -10.25 -2.55
N ALA A 77 -9.86 -10.24 -2.21
CA ALA A 77 -9.39 -10.21 -0.83
C ALA A 77 -9.79 -8.90 -0.12
N ILE A 78 -9.62 -7.77 -0.79
CA ILE A 78 -9.99 -6.44 -0.27
C ILE A 78 -11.51 -6.34 -0.10
N LYS A 79 -12.29 -6.84 -1.06
CA LYS A 79 -13.76 -6.87 -0.94
C LYS A 79 -14.23 -7.71 0.25
N GLN A 80 -13.51 -8.77 0.59
CA GLN A 80 -13.86 -9.66 1.69
C GLN A 80 -13.39 -9.14 3.06
N ASN A 81 -12.19 -8.58 3.12
CA ASN A 81 -11.46 -8.34 4.37
C ASN A 81 -11.11 -6.85 4.60
N GLY A 82 -11.46 -5.96 3.67
CA GLY A 82 -11.15 -4.53 3.71
C GLY A 82 -9.78 -4.18 3.12
N ALA A 83 -9.52 -2.88 2.95
CA ALA A 83 -8.31 -2.36 2.31
C ALA A 83 -7.01 -2.58 3.11
N ASN A 84 -7.11 -2.93 4.40
CA ASN A 84 -5.97 -3.25 5.26
C ASN A 84 -5.75 -4.78 5.40
N CYS A 85 -6.24 -5.58 4.46
CA CYS A 85 -6.13 -7.04 4.56
C CYS A 85 -4.70 -7.54 4.26
N ASP A 86 -4.30 -8.61 4.93
CA ASP A 86 -3.06 -9.34 4.60
C ASP A 86 -3.21 -10.06 3.26
N LEU A 87 -2.29 -9.80 2.32
CA LEU A 87 -2.24 -10.40 0.98
C LEU A 87 -1.05 -11.35 0.81
N ASN A 88 -0.31 -11.68 1.88
CA ASN A 88 0.84 -12.59 1.83
C ASN A 88 0.45 -14.03 1.49
N PHE A 89 -0.84 -14.37 1.52
CA PHE A 89 -1.35 -15.66 1.06
C PHE A 89 -1.36 -15.79 -0.48
N ILE A 90 -1.10 -14.72 -1.22
CA ILE A 90 -1.00 -14.72 -2.67
C ILE A 90 0.46 -14.94 -3.08
N ASP A 91 0.74 -16.06 -3.75
CA ASP A 91 2.04 -16.34 -4.33
C ASP A 91 2.20 -15.58 -5.66
N VAL A 92 3.11 -14.60 -5.65
CA VAL A 92 3.46 -13.72 -6.78
C VAL A 92 4.77 -14.10 -7.46
N SER A 93 5.41 -15.21 -7.07
CA SER A 93 6.75 -15.60 -7.55
C SER A 93 6.85 -15.80 -9.06
N LYS A 94 5.72 -15.99 -9.76
CA LYS A 94 5.64 -16.14 -11.22
C LYS A 94 5.34 -14.84 -11.97
N ILE A 95 5.12 -13.74 -11.26
CA ILE A 95 4.75 -12.47 -11.84
C ILE A 95 6.02 -11.72 -12.25
N THR A 96 6.07 -11.29 -13.51
CA THR A 96 7.18 -10.49 -14.04
C THR A 96 6.80 -9.01 -14.23
N ASP A 97 5.50 -8.73 -14.33
CA ASP A 97 4.95 -7.38 -14.52
C ASP A 97 3.92 -7.08 -13.42
N MET A 98 4.23 -6.09 -12.60
CA MET A 98 3.35 -5.55 -11.56
C MET A 98 2.97 -4.10 -11.83
N SER A 99 3.09 -3.63 -13.07
CA SER A 99 2.75 -2.25 -13.39
C SER A 99 1.31 -1.93 -12.98
N ASP A 100 1.11 -0.73 -12.43
CA ASP A 100 -0.22 -0.17 -12.16
C ASP A 100 -1.08 -1.00 -11.17
N LEU A 101 -0.47 -1.89 -10.37
CA LEU A 101 -1.24 -2.84 -9.56
C LEU A 101 -2.07 -2.16 -8.46
N PHE A 102 -1.56 -1.10 -7.83
CA PHE A 102 -2.26 -0.34 -6.79
C PHE A 102 -2.45 1.15 -7.15
N SER A 103 -2.42 1.51 -8.44
CA SER A 103 -2.54 2.91 -8.88
C SER A 103 -3.94 3.38 -9.23
N ASP A 104 -4.88 2.47 -9.47
CA ASP A 104 -6.26 2.86 -9.76
C ASP A 104 -7.11 3.09 -8.51
N GLU A 105 -8.28 3.67 -8.71
CA GLU A 105 -9.22 4.04 -7.66
C GLU A 105 -9.63 2.85 -6.77
N ASP A 106 -9.75 1.63 -7.31
CA ASP A 106 -10.19 0.45 -6.53
C ASP A 106 -9.11 -0.04 -5.56
N LEU A 107 -7.84 0.22 -5.84
CA LEU A 107 -6.69 -0.35 -5.13
C LEU A 107 -5.76 0.69 -4.50
N SER A 108 -5.88 1.97 -4.84
CA SER A 108 -5.09 3.08 -4.28
C SER A 108 -5.25 3.23 -2.76
N GLN A 109 -6.39 2.80 -2.21
CA GLN A 109 -6.67 2.83 -0.76
C GLN A 109 -6.08 1.63 0.01
N PHE A 110 -5.43 0.69 -0.68
CA PHE A 110 -4.83 -0.48 -0.05
C PHE A 110 -3.71 -0.08 0.93
N THR A 111 -3.76 -0.63 2.14
CA THR A 111 -2.80 -0.36 3.23
C THR A 111 -2.34 -1.63 3.95
N GLY A 112 -2.79 -2.81 3.49
CA GLY A 112 -2.52 -4.10 4.11
C GLY A 112 -1.10 -4.62 3.89
N ASP A 113 -0.83 -5.83 4.38
CA ASP A 113 0.51 -6.43 4.37
C ASP A 113 0.79 -7.21 3.06
N ILE A 114 1.94 -6.90 2.46
CA ILE A 114 2.53 -7.54 1.27
C ILE A 114 4.05 -7.79 1.45
N SER A 115 4.53 -7.73 2.70
CA SER A 115 5.95 -7.80 3.04
C SER A 115 6.61 -9.13 2.70
N GLN A 116 5.82 -10.20 2.52
CA GLN A 116 6.30 -11.55 2.20
C GLN A 116 6.18 -11.89 0.71
N TRP A 117 5.81 -10.94 -0.14
CA TRP A 117 5.79 -11.15 -1.58
C TRP A 117 7.20 -11.40 -2.13
N ASP A 118 7.36 -12.54 -2.82
CA ASP A 118 8.57 -12.84 -3.58
C ASP A 118 8.51 -12.14 -4.95
N VAL A 119 9.10 -10.94 -5.01
CA VAL A 119 9.18 -10.11 -6.21
C VAL A 119 10.47 -10.32 -7.01
N SER A 120 11.26 -11.35 -6.69
CA SER A 120 12.59 -11.57 -7.29
C SER A 120 12.59 -11.87 -8.80
N ASN A 121 11.42 -12.12 -9.40
CA ASN A 121 11.23 -12.30 -10.84
C ASN A 121 10.58 -11.10 -11.53
N VAL A 122 10.21 -10.05 -10.79
CA VAL A 122 9.56 -8.86 -11.34
C VAL A 122 10.59 -8.01 -12.07
N THR A 123 10.28 -7.66 -13.32
CA THR A 123 11.09 -6.77 -14.15
C THR A 123 10.43 -5.39 -14.33
N ASN A 124 9.11 -5.28 -14.16
CA ASN A 124 8.38 -4.03 -14.28
C ASN A 124 7.55 -3.74 -13.02
N MET A 125 7.85 -2.62 -12.35
CA MET A 125 7.12 -2.08 -11.19
C MET A 125 6.60 -0.66 -11.45
N SER A 126 6.52 -0.22 -12.71
CA SER A 126 6.11 1.14 -13.04
C SER A 126 4.73 1.43 -12.45
N ARG A 127 4.58 2.57 -11.78
CA ARG A 127 3.33 3.07 -11.20
C ARG A 127 2.68 2.15 -10.16
N ILE A 128 3.34 1.11 -9.65
CA ILE A 128 2.68 0.13 -8.75
C ILE A 128 2.03 0.79 -7.52
N PHE A 129 2.61 1.87 -6.97
CA PHE A 129 2.06 2.65 -5.85
C PHE A 129 1.84 4.13 -6.20
N GLN A 130 1.66 4.45 -7.49
CA GLN A 130 1.30 5.80 -7.89
C GLN A 130 -0.04 6.18 -7.23
N ASP A 131 -0.13 7.38 -6.65
CA ASP A 131 -1.35 7.89 -5.99
C ASP A 131 -1.87 6.98 -4.85
N SER A 132 -1.04 6.07 -4.33
CA SER A 132 -1.42 5.07 -3.33
C SER A 132 -1.24 5.56 -1.89
N GLN A 133 -2.17 5.17 -1.03
CA GLN A 133 -2.12 5.31 0.44
C GLN A 133 -1.20 4.28 1.11
N PHE A 134 -0.64 3.34 0.34
CA PHE A 134 0.21 2.28 0.86
C PHE A 134 1.47 2.85 1.54
N ASN A 135 1.72 2.41 2.78
CA ASN A 135 2.92 2.76 3.55
C ASN A 135 3.42 1.57 4.38
N GLY A 136 3.20 0.34 3.88
CA GLY A 136 3.63 -0.90 4.52
C GLY A 136 5.12 -1.20 4.32
N ASP A 137 5.62 -2.23 5.01
CA ASP A 137 7.03 -2.64 4.90
C ASP A 137 7.29 -3.45 3.61
N ILE A 138 8.16 -2.91 2.76
CA ILE A 138 8.68 -3.54 1.54
C ILE A 138 10.22 -3.56 1.53
N SER A 139 10.85 -3.36 2.69
CA SER A 139 12.31 -3.28 2.84
C SER A 139 13.04 -4.59 2.46
N ARG A 140 12.31 -5.71 2.48
CA ARG A 140 12.83 -7.06 2.18
C ARG A 140 12.65 -7.50 0.73
N TRP A 141 11.98 -6.71 -0.09
CA TRP A 141 11.77 -7.03 -1.49
C TRP A 141 13.11 -7.09 -2.24
N ASP A 142 13.33 -8.20 -2.95
CA ASP A 142 14.44 -8.34 -3.89
C ASP A 142 14.06 -7.72 -5.24
N VAL A 143 14.43 -6.44 -5.41
CA VAL A 143 14.19 -5.69 -6.65
C VAL A 143 15.35 -5.79 -7.65
N SER A 144 16.29 -6.72 -7.44
CA SER A 144 17.53 -6.79 -8.24
C SER A 144 17.30 -7.08 -9.73
N LYS A 145 16.15 -7.63 -10.13
CA LYS A 145 15.79 -7.85 -11.55
C LYS A 145 14.89 -6.76 -12.14
N VAL A 146 14.50 -5.76 -11.36
CA VAL A 146 13.60 -4.71 -11.85
C VAL A 146 14.36 -3.81 -12.83
N ILE A 147 13.73 -3.58 -13.98
CA ILE A 147 14.23 -2.74 -15.09
C ILE A 147 13.49 -1.40 -15.09
N ASN A 148 12.20 -1.40 -14.77
CA ASN A 148 11.35 -0.21 -14.84
C ASN A 148 10.69 0.09 -13.48
N MET A 149 10.98 1.28 -12.93
CA MET A 149 10.39 1.85 -11.70
C MET A 149 9.78 3.24 -11.94
N VAL A 150 9.42 3.57 -13.18
CA VAL A 150 8.81 4.86 -13.53
C VAL A 150 7.59 5.13 -12.66
N MET A 151 7.55 6.31 -12.04
CA MET A 151 6.43 6.78 -11.20
C MET A 151 6.02 5.84 -10.06
N MET A 152 6.90 4.92 -9.63
CA MET A 152 6.55 3.87 -8.66
C MET A 152 5.89 4.41 -7.37
N PHE A 153 6.34 5.56 -6.87
CA PHE A 153 5.83 6.23 -5.66
C PHE A 153 5.41 7.69 -5.92
N ARG A 154 5.07 8.03 -7.17
CA ARG A 154 4.60 9.37 -7.51
C ARG A 154 3.31 9.67 -6.76
N ASN A 155 3.26 10.81 -6.06
CA ASN A 155 2.13 11.22 -5.21
C ASN A 155 1.70 10.14 -4.19
N SER A 156 2.65 9.33 -3.71
CA SER A 156 2.40 8.27 -2.73
C SER A 156 2.63 8.73 -1.29
N ASP A 157 1.91 8.13 -0.34
CA ASP A 157 2.14 8.27 1.10
C ASP A 157 3.31 7.44 1.64
N PHE A 158 3.93 6.62 0.78
CA PHE A 158 5.03 5.74 1.17
C PHE A 158 6.23 6.51 1.73
N ASN A 159 6.70 6.08 2.90
CA ASN A 159 7.90 6.60 3.56
C ASN A 159 8.71 5.50 4.29
N GLY A 160 8.61 4.25 3.80
CA GLY A 160 9.32 3.10 4.36
C GLY A 160 10.82 3.04 3.99
N ASP A 161 11.59 2.19 4.67
CA ASP A 161 13.02 2.02 4.37
C ASP A 161 13.25 1.15 3.13
N ILE A 162 13.79 1.76 2.08
CA ILE A 162 14.23 1.11 0.83
C ILE A 162 15.73 1.31 0.57
N SER A 163 16.49 1.73 1.58
CA SER A 163 17.92 2.06 1.46
C SER A 163 18.80 0.86 1.07
N LYS A 164 18.28 -0.37 1.24
CA LYS A 164 18.97 -1.63 0.94
C LYS A 164 18.62 -2.24 -0.42
N TRP A 165 17.69 -1.64 -1.16
CA TRP A 165 17.30 -2.15 -2.47
C TRP A 165 18.47 -2.13 -3.46
N ASN A 166 18.62 -3.21 -4.22
CA ASN A 166 19.58 -3.29 -5.29
C ASN A 166 18.95 -2.80 -6.61
N VAL A 167 19.26 -1.55 -6.99
CA VAL A 167 18.73 -0.91 -8.20
C VAL A 167 19.69 -0.94 -9.39
N SER A 168 20.72 -1.80 -9.35
CA SER A 168 21.81 -1.81 -10.35
C SER A 168 21.41 -2.26 -11.77
N ASN A 169 20.18 -2.74 -11.96
CA ASN A 169 19.66 -3.19 -13.26
C ASN A 169 18.53 -2.30 -13.79
N VAL A 170 18.16 -1.25 -13.06
CA VAL A 170 17.08 -0.36 -13.47
C VAL A 170 17.53 0.53 -14.62
N GLU A 171 16.69 0.67 -15.63
CA GLU A 171 16.91 1.52 -16.80
C GLU A 171 16.05 2.79 -16.77
N ALA A 172 14.90 2.78 -16.07
CA ALA A 172 14.01 3.93 -15.97
C ALA A 172 13.41 4.11 -14.55
N MET A 173 13.54 5.33 -14.02
CA MET A 173 13.02 5.79 -12.71
C MET A 173 12.44 7.22 -12.79
N SER A 174 12.02 7.67 -13.98
CA SER A 174 11.45 9.00 -14.13
C SER A 174 10.23 9.18 -13.22
N GLU A 175 10.14 10.36 -12.60
CA GLU A 175 9.09 10.74 -11.65
C GLU A 175 8.87 9.77 -10.48
N MET A 176 9.82 8.87 -10.16
CA MET A 176 9.61 7.79 -9.18
C MET A 176 9.12 8.29 -7.82
N PHE A 177 9.60 9.45 -7.36
CA PHE A 177 9.21 10.09 -6.10
C PHE A 177 8.62 11.50 -6.33
N ALA A 178 8.14 11.82 -7.53
CA ALA A 178 7.55 13.14 -7.80
C ALA A 178 6.32 13.37 -6.90
N SER A 179 6.23 14.55 -6.29
CA SER A 179 5.21 14.95 -5.31
C SER A 179 5.01 13.97 -4.14
N SER A 180 6.02 13.13 -3.84
CA SER A 180 5.99 12.14 -2.76
C SER A 180 6.33 12.75 -1.40
N LYS A 181 5.87 12.13 -0.31
CA LYS A 181 6.28 12.45 1.08
C LYS A 181 7.58 11.77 1.51
N PHE A 182 8.17 10.94 0.65
CA PHE A 182 9.34 10.13 0.94
C PHE A 182 10.53 10.99 1.39
N GLN A 183 11.23 10.55 2.44
CA GLN A 183 12.40 11.23 3.03
C GLN A 183 13.55 10.26 3.34
N GLY A 184 13.48 9.03 2.83
CA GLY A 184 14.47 7.99 3.09
C GLY A 184 15.84 8.31 2.49
N ASN A 185 16.88 7.78 3.11
CA ASN A 185 18.25 7.95 2.64
C ASN A 185 18.58 6.95 1.52
N LEU A 186 18.78 7.46 0.30
CA LEU A 186 19.13 6.67 -0.88
C LEU A 186 20.60 6.76 -1.28
N ASP A 187 21.49 7.36 -0.47
CA ASP A 187 22.91 7.56 -0.82
C ASP A 187 23.67 6.27 -1.14
N LYS A 188 23.16 5.12 -0.66
CA LYS A 188 23.77 3.80 -0.87
C LYS A 188 23.34 3.11 -2.16
N TRP A 189 22.36 3.66 -2.88
CA TRP A 189 21.92 3.08 -4.14
C TRP A 189 23.02 3.18 -5.20
N ASN A 190 23.26 2.05 -5.88
CA ASN A 190 24.14 1.99 -7.03
C ASN A 190 23.31 2.13 -8.31
N VAL A 191 23.08 3.36 -8.75
CA VAL A 191 22.27 3.66 -9.93
C VAL A 191 23.12 3.56 -11.20
N PRO A 192 22.69 2.80 -12.23
CA PRO A 192 23.43 2.70 -13.49
C PRO A 192 23.63 4.05 -14.20
N LYS A 193 24.64 4.12 -15.07
CA LYS A 193 24.81 5.27 -15.95
C LYS A 193 23.75 5.22 -17.05
N GLY A 194 23.17 6.38 -17.37
CA GLY A 194 22.23 6.50 -18.48
C GLY A 194 20.77 6.22 -18.12
N VAL A 195 20.49 5.90 -16.86
CA VAL A 195 19.10 5.76 -16.35
C VAL A 195 18.33 7.04 -16.58
N ASP A 196 17.10 6.90 -17.07
CA ASP A 196 16.15 8.02 -17.09
C ASP A 196 15.67 8.30 -15.66
N MET A 197 16.05 9.46 -15.15
CA MET A 197 15.68 9.96 -13.80
C MET A 197 15.04 11.35 -13.92
N SER A 198 14.43 11.64 -15.07
CA SER A 198 13.73 12.90 -15.32
C SER A 198 12.68 13.10 -14.23
N ASP A 199 12.72 14.28 -13.60
CA ASP A 199 11.76 14.72 -12.57
C ASP A 199 11.57 13.75 -11.39
N MET A 200 12.57 12.87 -11.13
CA MET A 200 12.49 11.81 -10.13
C MET A 200 12.07 12.30 -8.74
N PHE A 201 12.49 13.52 -8.37
CA PHE A 201 12.25 14.13 -7.06
C PHE A 201 11.45 15.44 -7.13
N GLU A 202 10.86 15.79 -8.28
CA GLU A 202 10.11 17.03 -8.44
C GLU A 202 9.04 17.18 -7.34
N GLU A 203 8.96 18.35 -6.70
CA GLU A 203 8.01 18.65 -5.61
C GLU A 203 8.11 17.74 -4.36
N SER A 204 9.16 16.93 -4.25
CA SER A 204 9.40 16.06 -3.10
C SER A 204 10.38 16.70 -2.10
N PRO A 205 10.44 16.21 -0.84
CA PRO A 205 11.47 16.62 0.12
C PRO A 205 12.91 16.41 -0.39
N LEU A 206 13.15 15.40 -1.22
CA LEU A 206 14.47 15.13 -1.78
C LEU A 206 14.85 16.06 -2.94
N GLU A 207 13.94 16.89 -3.46
CA GLU A 207 14.31 17.87 -4.50
C GLU A 207 15.39 18.83 -3.99
N LYS A 208 15.24 19.26 -2.72
CA LYS A 208 16.16 20.18 -2.05
C LYS A 208 17.41 19.48 -1.50
N LYS A 209 17.33 18.17 -1.26
CA LYS A 209 18.40 17.36 -0.68
C LYS A 209 18.47 16.00 -1.37
N PRO A 210 18.86 15.98 -2.66
CA PRO A 210 18.88 14.74 -3.41
C PRO A 210 20.06 13.85 -2.97
N PRO A 211 20.01 12.54 -3.25
CA PRO A 211 21.12 11.62 -3.01
C PRO A 211 22.36 12.02 -3.82
N LYS A 212 23.56 11.67 -3.33
CA LYS A 212 24.84 12.08 -3.96
C LYS A 212 25.02 11.66 -5.42
N TRP A 213 24.39 10.55 -5.82
CA TRP A 213 24.47 10.03 -7.18
C TRP A 213 23.53 10.77 -8.15
N TYR A 214 22.52 11.48 -7.65
CA TYR A 214 21.53 12.17 -8.49
C TYR A 214 22.10 13.46 -9.05
N LYS A 215 21.97 13.62 -10.36
CA LYS A 215 22.35 14.84 -11.08
C LYS A 215 21.15 15.29 -11.87
N LYS A 216 20.56 16.44 -11.49
CA LYS A 216 19.50 17.10 -12.26
C LYS A 216 20.07 17.39 -13.66
N LYS A 217 19.42 16.88 -14.69
CA LYS A 217 19.75 17.21 -16.09
C LYS A 217 19.11 18.54 -16.46
#